data_AF-A0A7L3K3I9-F1
#
_entry.id   AF-A0A7L3K3I9-F1
#
_cell.length_a   1.000
_cell.length_b   1.000
_cell.length_c   1.000
_cell.angle_alpha   90.00
_cell.angle_beta   90.00
_cell.angle_gamma   90.00
#
_symmetry.space_group_name_H-M   'P 1'
#
loop_
_entity.id
_entity.type
_entity.pdbx_description
1 polymer ?
#
loop_
_entity_poly.entity_id
_entity_poly.type
_entity_poly.pdbx_seq_one_letter_code
_entity_poly.pdbx_strand_id
1 'polypeptide(L)'
;QASKVPFCKFHLGDRPIPVTFKRAIAALSFWQKVKLAWGLCFLSDPISKDDVEKCKQKDLLEQMMAEMIGEFPDLHRTIVSERDIYLTYMLKQAAKQIELPRASENEPRKYIPAVVVGVVGMGHVPGIEKNWNCDLKIQEIM
;
A
#
# COMPACT_ATOMS: atom_id res chain seq x y z
N GLN A 1 16.38 -13.13 7.22
CA GLN A 1 17.41 -13.61 6.27
C GLN A 1 18.00 -12.45 5.46
N ALA A 2 17.20 -11.54 4.90
CA ALA A 2 17.70 -10.34 4.19
C ALA A 2 18.66 -9.45 5.02
N SER A 3 18.38 -9.26 6.32
CA SER A 3 19.25 -8.51 7.24
C SER A 3 20.64 -9.11 7.47
N LYS A 4 20.88 -10.35 7.04
CA LYS A 4 22.18 -11.03 7.14
C LYS A 4 23.06 -10.82 5.91
N VAL A 5 22.52 -10.23 4.83
CA VAL A 5 23.28 -9.96 3.60
C VAL A 5 24.01 -8.62 3.76
N PRO A 6 25.34 -8.57 3.59
CA PRO A 6 26.10 -7.32 3.66
C PRO A 6 25.54 -6.27 2.70
N PHE A 7 25.43 -5.03 3.19
CA PHE A 7 24.91 -3.88 2.44
C PHE A 7 23.45 -4.00 1.97
N CYS A 8 22.70 -5.01 2.41
CA CYS A 8 21.27 -5.10 2.19
C CYS A 8 20.51 -4.29 3.25
N LYS A 9 19.70 -3.33 2.80
CA LYS A 9 18.77 -2.59 3.68
C LYS A 9 17.37 -3.17 3.55
N PHE A 10 16.72 -3.40 4.68
CA PHE A 10 15.34 -3.87 4.75
C PHE A 10 14.42 -2.72 5.15
N HIS A 11 13.35 -2.50 4.38
CA HIS A 11 12.40 -1.41 4.58
C HIS A 11 10.97 -1.98 4.68
N LEU A 12 10.26 -1.61 5.74
CA LEU A 12 8.81 -1.82 5.84
C LEU A 12 8.14 -0.60 5.23
N GLY A 13 7.71 -0.74 3.97
CA GLY A 13 7.19 0.37 3.16
C GLY A 13 5.68 0.57 3.23
N ASP A 14 4.99 -0.05 4.18
CA ASP A 14 3.53 0.04 4.28
C ASP A 14 3.09 1.24 5.11
N ARG A 15 1.87 1.72 4.85
CA ARG A 15 1.27 2.85 5.55
C ARG A 15 1.02 2.48 7.01
N PRO A 16 1.35 3.35 7.98
CA PRO A 16 1.09 3.06 9.38
C PRO A 16 -0.37 2.67 9.63
N ILE A 17 -0.57 1.48 10.20
CA ILE A 17 -1.91 0.90 10.43
C ILE A 17 -2.86 1.87 11.15
N PRO A 18 -2.46 2.60 12.21
CA PRO A 18 -3.36 3.54 12.89
C PRO A 18 -3.84 4.68 11.97
N VAL A 19 -2.98 5.13 11.06
CA VAL A 19 -3.27 6.21 10.11
C VAL A 19 -4.24 5.72 9.04
N THR A 20 -4.07 4.49 8.55
CA THR A 20 -5.00 3.82 7.64
C THR A 20 -6.39 3.67 8.27
N PHE A 21 -6.49 3.12 9.48
CA PHE A 21 -7.79 2.94 10.14
C PHE A 21 -8.46 4.26 10.50
N LYS A 22 -7.71 5.26 10.96
CA LYS A 22 -8.27 6.59 11.26
C LYS A 22 -8.92 7.20 10.02
N ARG A 23 -8.26 7.11 8.85
CA ARG A 23 -8.82 7.62 7.60
C ARG A 23 -10.00 6.81 7.10
N ALA A 24 -9.91 5.49 7.16
CA ALA A 24 -11.00 4.58 6.85
C ALA A 24 -12.27 4.96 7.61
N ILE A 25 -12.19 5.10 8.94
CA ILE A 25 -13.33 5.48 9.77
C ILE A 25 -13.76 6.93 9.50
N ALA A 26 -12.82 7.87 9.31
CA ALA A 26 -13.15 9.26 9.05
C ALA A 26 -13.91 9.46 7.72
N ALA A 27 -13.63 8.63 6.71
CA ALA A 27 -14.26 8.71 5.39
C ALA A 27 -15.70 8.17 5.37
N LEU A 28 -16.10 7.38 6.38
CA LEU A 28 -17.44 6.85 6.48
C LEU A 28 -18.45 7.88 7.02
N SER A 29 -19.64 7.89 6.42
CA SER A 29 -20.82 8.56 6.99
C SER A 29 -21.25 7.92 8.32
N PHE A 30 -22.06 8.63 9.10
CA PHE A 30 -22.58 8.11 10.36
C PHE A 30 -23.33 6.78 10.19
N TRP A 31 -24.18 6.67 9.16
CA TRP A 31 -24.91 5.44 8.85
C TRP A 31 -23.99 4.28 8.48
N GLN A 32 -22.96 4.52 7.66
CA GLN A 32 -21.98 3.49 7.32
C GLN A 32 -21.17 3.04 8.54
N LYS A 33 -20.84 3.95 9.47
CA LYS A 33 -20.17 3.60 10.74
C LYS A 33 -21.02 2.66 11.59
N VAL A 34 -22.32 2.94 11.72
CA VAL A 34 -23.27 2.07 12.44
C VAL A 34 -23.38 0.71 11.75
N LYS A 35 -23.52 0.67 10.42
CA LYS A 35 -23.57 -0.58 9.64
C LYS A 35 -22.30 -1.41 9.81
N LEU A 36 -21.13 -0.78 9.73
CA LEU A 36 -19.83 -1.43 9.93
C LEU A 36 -19.69 -2.00 11.34
N ALA A 37 -20.04 -1.21 12.37
CA ALA A 37 -19.99 -1.66 13.77
C ALA A 37 -20.91 -2.85 14.01
N TRP A 38 -22.12 -2.83 13.43
CA TRP A 38 -23.04 -3.95 13.47
C TRP A 38 -22.41 -5.18 12.81
N GLY A 39 -21.94 -5.09 11.57
CA GLY A 39 -21.32 -6.21 10.86
C GLY A 39 -20.16 -6.85 11.62
N LEU A 40 -19.27 -6.04 12.21
CA LEU A 40 -18.14 -6.54 13.01
C LEU A 40 -18.57 -7.32 14.26
N CYS A 41 -19.71 -6.97 14.90
CA CYS A 41 -20.24 -7.72 16.03
C CYS A 41 -20.75 -9.12 15.63
N PHE A 42 -21.14 -9.34 14.36
CA PHE A 42 -21.70 -10.61 13.88
C PHE A 42 -20.75 -11.45 13.02
N LEU A 43 -19.60 -10.92 12.60
CA LEU A 43 -18.59 -11.60 11.76
C LEU A 43 -17.63 -12.54 12.53
N SER A 44 -18.05 -13.10 13.66
CA SER A 44 -17.15 -13.84 14.57
C SER A 44 -16.76 -15.25 14.11
N ASP A 45 -17.07 -15.64 12.86
CA ASP A 45 -16.78 -16.97 12.37
C ASP A 45 -15.27 -17.17 12.12
N PRO A 46 -14.72 -18.32 12.53
CA PRO A 46 -13.30 -18.62 12.32
C PRO A 46 -12.98 -18.79 10.83
N ILE A 47 -11.94 -18.12 10.36
CA ILE A 47 -11.45 -18.21 8.98
C ILE A 47 -10.82 -19.58 8.73
N SER A 48 -11.32 -20.34 7.75
CA SER A 48 -10.75 -21.63 7.37
C SER A 48 -9.56 -21.47 6.40
N LYS A 49 -8.72 -22.51 6.27
CA LYS A 49 -7.62 -22.50 5.29
C LYS A 49 -8.14 -22.43 3.84
N ASP A 50 -9.28 -23.06 3.58
CA ASP A 50 -9.89 -23.06 2.25
C ASP A 50 -10.37 -21.65 1.87
N ASP A 51 -10.88 -20.87 2.83
CA ASP A 51 -11.24 -19.46 2.62
C ASP A 51 -10.02 -18.61 2.27
N VAL A 52 -8.86 -18.88 2.88
CA VAL A 52 -7.60 -18.19 2.57
C VAL A 52 -7.10 -18.53 1.15
N GLU A 53 -7.15 -19.79 0.74
CA GLU A 53 -6.72 -20.19 -0.62
C GLU A 53 -7.64 -19.61 -1.69
N LYS A 54 -8.95 -19.58 -1.44
CA LYS A 54 -9.93 -18.92 -2.31
C LYS A 54 -9.59 -17.43 -2.51
N CYS A 55 -9.23 -16.72 -1.44
CA CYS A 55 -8.83 -15.29 -1.51
C CYS A 55 -7.55 -15.02 -2.32
N LYS A 56 -6.74 -16.04 -2.66
CA LYS A 56 -5.58 -15.86 -3.56
C LYS A 56 -5.98 -15.86 -5.04
N GLN A 57 -7.18 -16.31 -5.37
CA GLN A 57 -7.69 -16.28 -6.74
C GLN A 57 -7.97 -14.84 -7.12
N LYS A 58 -7.37 -14.39 -8.23
CA LYS A 58 -7.51 -13.01 -8.71
C LYS A 58 -8.97 -12.61 -8.88
N ASP A 59 -9.76 -13.46 -9.52
CA ASP A 59 -11.17 -13.19 -9.80
C ASP A 59 -12.01 -13.04 -8.52
N LEU A 60 -11.74 -13.86 -7.49
CA LEU A 60 -12.45 -13.76 -6.21
C LEU A 60 -12.01 -12.53 -5.41
N LEU A 61 -10.71 -12.23 -5.41
CA LEU A 61 -10.20 -11.01 -4.77
C LEU A 61 -10.81 -9.76 -5.41
N GLU A 62 -10.87 -9.71 -6.75
CA GLU A 62 -11.51 -8.62 -7.49
C GLU A 62 -13.00 -8.52 -7.16
N GLN A 63 -13.71 -9.66 -7.06
CA GLN A 63 -15.12 -9.68 -6.67
C GLN A 63 -15.34 -9.12 -5.25
N MET A 64 -14.54 -9.55 -4.27
CA MET A 64 -14.62 -9.03 -2.89
C MET A 64 -14.33 -7.53 -2.83
N MET A 65 -13.38 -7.04 -3.64
CA MET A 65 -13.10 -5.62 -3.77
C MET A 65 -14.29 -4.87 -4.40
N ALA A 66 -14.93 -5.43 -5.43
CA ALA A 66 -16.10 -4.85 -6.07
C ALA A 66 -17.30 -4.75 -5.12
N GLU A 67 -17.55 -5.78 -4.30
CA GLU A 67 -18.58 -5.78 -3.26
C GLU A 67 -18.31 -4.69 -2.20
N MET A 68 -17.05 -4.57 -1.75
CA MET A 68 -16.63 -3.50 -0.83
C MET A 68 -16.81 -2.11 -1.44
N ILE A 69 -16.49 -1.92 -2.73
CA ILE A 69 -16.73 -0.66 -3.44
C ILE A 69 -18.22 -0.33 -3.48
N GLY A 70 -19.08 -1.33 -3.72
CA GLY A 70 -20.53 -1.15 -3.77
C GLY A 70 -21.11 -0.73 -2.42
N GLU A 71 -20.70 -1.37 -1.32
CA GLU A 71 -21.25 -1.07 0.00
C GLU A 71 -20.57 0.12 0.72
N PHE A 72 -19.26 0.26 0.54
CA PHE A 72 -18.41 1.21 1.26
C PHE A 72 -17.36 1.85 0.34
N PRO A 73 -17.76 2.65 -0.66
CA PRO A 73 -16.83 3.23 -1.65
C PRO A 73 -15.73 4.09 -1.02
N ASP A 74 -16.07 4.84 0.04
CA ASP A 74 -15.12 5.67 0.80
C ASP A 74 -14.09 4.84 1.59
N LEU A 75 -14.48 3.62 1.99
CA LEU A 75 -13.59 2.68 2.66
C LEU A 75 -12.59 2.10 1.65
N HIS A 76 -13.06 1.70 0.46
CA HIS A 76 -12.17 1.25 -0.61
C HIS A 76 -11.13 2.33 -0.95
N ARG A 77 -11.56 3.59 -1.11
CA ARG A 77 -10.63 4.70 -1.39
C ARG A 77 -9.51 4.78 -0.35
N THR A 78 -9.83 4.71 0.92
CA THR A 78 -8.88 4.92 2.02
C THR A 78 -8.02 3.70 2.35
N ILE A 79 -8.56 2.49 2.24
CA ILE A 79 -7.85 1.23 2.53
C ILE A 79 -7.03 0.74 1.34
N VAL A 80 -7.50 0.97 0.11
CA VAL A 80 -6.87 0.47 -1.12
C VAL A 80 -6.19 1.62 -1.86
N SER A 81 -6.95 2.56 -2.43
CA SER A 81 -6.38 3.56 -3.35
C SER A 81 -5.33 4.47 -2.68
N GLU A 82 -5.58 4.96 -1.46
CA GLU A 82 -4.58 5.73 -0.71
C GLU A 82 -3.36 4.87 -0.32
N ARG A 83 -3.59 3.58 -0.02
CA ARG A 83 -2.51 2.65 0.32
C ARG A 83 -1.63 2.36 -0.90
N ASP A 84 -2.22 2.22 -2.09
CA ASP A 84 -1.48 2.09 -3.35
C ASP A 84 -0.60 3.30 -3.62
N ILE A 85 -1.12 4.52 -3.41
CA ILE A 85 -0.35 5.77 -3.53
C ILE A 85 0.84 5.74 -2.56
N TYR A 86 0.61 5.35 -1.30
CA TYR A 86 1.67 5.27 -0.29
C TYR A 86 2.74 4.23 -0.65
N LEU A 87 2.33 3.01 -1.03
CA LEU A 87 3.22 1.93 -1.43
C LEU A 87 4.06 2.33 -2.66
N THR A 88 3.43 2.96 -3.65
CA THR A 88 4.10 3.49 -4.84
C THR A 88 5.16 4.51 -4.46
N TYR A 89 4.81 5.46 -3.60
CA TYR A 89 5.77 6.44 -3.10
C TYR A 89 6.95 5.78 -2.38
N MET A 90 6.70 4.84 -1.48
CA MET A 90 7.76 4.14 -0.75
C MET A 90 8.69 3.36 -1.69
N LEU A 91 8.15 2.70 -2.72
CA LEU A 91 8.95 2.05 -3.75
C LEU A 91 9.79 3.04 -4.56
N LYS A 92 9.21 4.18 -4.98
CA LYS A 92 9.93 5.24 -5.70
C LYS A 92 11.04 5.83 -4.83
N GLN A 93 10.79 6.03 -3.54
CA GLN A 93 11.80 6.52 -2.60
C GLN A 93 12.93 5.52 -2.40
N ALA A 94 12.63 4.22 -2.30
CA ALA A 94 13.64 3.17 -2.17
C ALA A 94 14.49 3.02 -3.45
N ALA A 95 13.90 3.28 -4.63
CA ALA A 95 14.57 3.20 -5.93
C ALA A 95 15.35 4.47 -6.31
N LYS A 96 15.30 5.54 -5.51
CA LYS A 96 16.06 6.77 -5.79
C LYS A 96 17.56 6.48 -5.79
N GLN A 97 18.20 6.85 -6.89
CA GLN A 97 19.65 6.79 -7.01
C GLN A 97 20.29 7.76 -6.01
N ILE A 98 21.39 7.32 -5.40
CA ILE A 98 22.17 8.15 -4.49
C ILE A 98 23.20 8.90 -5.33
N GLU A 99 23.10 10.23 -5.36
CA GLU A 99 24.14 11.08 -5.95
C GLU A 99 25.36 11.10 -5.03
N LEU A 100 26.54 10.85 -5.59
CA LEU A 100 27.79 10.95 -4.85
C LEU A 100 28.15 12.42 -4.61
N PRO A 101 28.76 12.77 -3.47
CA PRO A 101 29.28 14.10 -3.22
C PRO A 101 30.23 14.53 -4.35
N ARG A 102 30.11 15.78 -4.80
CA ARG A 102 31.01 16.35 -5.81
C ARG A 102 32.16 17.08 -5.13
N ALA A 103 33.37 16.93 -5.66
CA ALA A 103 34.53 17.70 -5.18
C ALA A 103 34.59 19.10 -5.82
N SER A 104 33.97 19.28 -7.00
CA SER A 104 33.87 20.55 -7.72
C SER A 104 32.60 20.60 -8.57
N GLU A 105 32.09 21.81 -8.85
CA GLU A 105 30.91 22.00 -9.72
C GLU A 105 31.13 21.51 -11.16
N ASN A 106 32.38 21.48 -11.61
CA ASN A 106 32.77 21.01 -12.95
C ASN A 106 32.85 19.48 -13.05
N GLU A 107 32.73 18.74 -11.94
CA GLU A 107 32.70 17.28 -12.01
C GLU A 107 31.34 16.75 -12.49
N PRO A 108 31.33 15.73 -13.37
CA PRO A 108 30.09 15.10 -13.80
C PRO A 108 29.38 14.44 -12.62
N ARG A 109 28.05 14.48 -12.63
CA ARG A 109 27.23 13.83 -11.60
C ARG A 109 27.46 12.32 -11.65
N LYS A 110 27.86 11.73 -10.52
CA LYS A 110 28.00 10.28 -10.37
C LYS A 110 26.89 9.76 -9.48
N TYR A 111 26.28 8.65 -9.89
CA TYR A 111 25.18 8.03 -9.18
C TYR A 111 25.53 6.59 -8.83
N ILE A 112 25.13 6.16 -7.64
CA ILE A 112 25.16 4.74 -7.26
C ILE A 112 23.85 4.12 -7.77
N PRO A 113 23.89 3.09 -8.64
CA PRO A 113 22.68 2.41 -9.06
C PRO A 113 22.01 1.71 -7.88
N ALA A 114 20.69 1.84 -7.77
CA ALA A 114 19.89 1.14 -6.76
C ALA A 114 19.30 -0.14 -7.36
N VAL A 115 19.51 -1.28 -6.71
CA VAL A 115 18.82 -2.54 -7.01
C VAL A 115 17.80 -2.78 -5.90
N VAL A 116 16.52 -2.73 -6.24
CA VAL A 116 15.42 -2.82 -5.28
C VAL A 116 14.52 -4.00 -5.65
N VAL A 117 14.19 -4.81 -4.64
CA VAL A 117 13.17 -5.85 -4.76
C VAL A 117 11.98 -5.41 -3.90
N GLY A 118 10.87 -5.09 -4.56
CA GLY A 118 9.60 -4.80 -3.90
C GLY A 118 8.80 -6.08 -3.71
N VAL A 119 8.37 -6.35 -2.47
CA VAL A 119 7.43 -7.44 -2.17
C VAL A 119 6.12 -6.80 -1.74
N VAL A 120 5.07 -7.00 -2.53
CA VAL A 120 3.75 -6.40 -2.31
C VAL A 120 2.64 -7.43 -2.46
N GLY A 121 1.50 -7.18 -1.83
CA GLY A 121 0.31 -7.99 -2.02
C GLY A 121 -0.23 -7.85 -3.44
N MET A 122 -0.73 -8.95 -4.01
CA MET A 122 -1.17 -9.00 -5.41
C MET A 122 -2.24 -7.94 -5.74
N GLY A 123 -3.18 -7.68 -4.83
CA GLY A 123 -4.23 -6.67 -5.01
C GLY A 123 -3.73 -5.23 -5.14
N HIS A 124 -2.49 -4.93 -4.73
CA HIS A 124 -1.90 -3.59 -4.84
C HIS A 124 -1.13 -3.37 -6.15
N VAL A 125 -0.79 -4.43 -6.89
CA VAL A 125 0.03 -4.32 -8.11
C VAL A 125 -0.62 -3.39 -9.15
N PRO A 126 -1.92 -3.54 -9.50
CA PRO A 126 -2.54 -2.66 -10.51
C PRO A 126 -2.55 -1.19 -10.08
N GLY A 127 -2.79 -0.93 -8.79
CA GLY A 127 -2.76 0.41 -8.23
C GLY A 127 -1.36 1.03 -8.25
N ILE A 128 -0.32 0.24 -7.97
CA ILE A 128 1.07 0.70 -8.04
C ILE A 128 1.47 1.06 -9.47
N GLU A 129 1.17 0.19 -10.44
CA GLU A 129 1.46 0.44 -11.85
C GLU A 129 0.76 1.71 -12.36
N LYS A 130 -0.53 1.86 -12.01
CA LYS A 130 -1.32 3.06 -12.36
C LYS A 130 -0.71 4.34 -11.82
N ASN A 131 -0.19 4.32 -10.59
CA ASN A 131 0.34 5.51 -9.92
C ASN A 131 1.83 5.77 -10.20
N TRP A 132 2.55 4.84 -10.86
CA TRP A 132 4.01 4.87 -10.95
C TRP A 132 4.57 6.17 -11.55
N ASN A 133 3.93 6.70 -12.58
CA ASN A 133 4.35 7.92 -13.27
C ASN A 133 3.59 9.18 -12.83
N CYS A 134 2.74 9.07 -11.82
CA CYS A 134 1.98 10.19 -11.29
C CYS A 134 2.78 10.98 -10.25
N ASP A 135 2.40 12.26 -10.07
CA ASP A 135 2.81 13.04 -8.91
C ASP A 135 1.97 12.62 -7.69
N LEU A 136 2.65 12.21 -6.62
CA LEU A 136 2.02 11.55 -5.47
C LEU A 136 1.94 12.53 -4.29
N LYS A 137 0.73 12.98 -3.98
CA LYS A 137 0.47 13.92 -2.90
C LYS A 137 0.38 13.25 -1.54
N ILE A 138 1.52 12.77 -1.03
CA ILE A 138 1.57 11.99 0.23
C ILE A 138 1.02 12.75 1.43
N GLN A 139 1.22 14.06 1.49
CA GLN A 139 0.72 14.88 2.60
C GLN A 139 -0.82 14.84 2.74
N GLU A 140 -1.56 14.57 1.66
CA GLU A 140 -3.03 14.49 1.70
C GLU A 140 -3.53 13.16 2.28
N ILE A 141 -2.66 12.15 2.37
CA ILE A 141 -2.98 10.77 2.80
C ILE A 141 -2.21 10.35 4.07
N MET A 142 -1.56 11.28 4.76
CA MET A 142 -0.96 11.06 6.08
C MET A 142 -1.90 11.46 7.21
#